data_AF-A0A942KQC7-F1
#
_entry.id   AF-A0A942KQC7-F1
#
_cell.length_a   1.000
_cell.length_b   1.000
_cell.length_c   1.000
_cell.angle_alpha   90.00
_cell.angle_beta   90.00
_cell.angle_gamma   90.00
#
_symmetry.space_group_name_H-M   'P 1'
#
loop_
_entity.id
_entity.type
_entity.pdbx_description
1 polymer ?
#
loop_
_entity_poly.entity_id
_entity_poly.type
_entity_poly.pdbx_seq_one_letter_code
_entity_poly.pdbx_strand_id
1 'polypeptide(L)' 'MKSIAYIDLEVQPNNGAILDMGGINDAGAVFHSKSIAAFVNFLRGADYLCGHNIIKHDLKYLRPILENYGIATEKV' A
#
# COMPACT_ATOMS: atom_id res chain seq x y z
N MET A 1 13.79 8.06 -13.84
CA MET A 1 13.84 7.04 -12.77
C MET A 1 12.42 6.57 -12.54
N LYS A 2 12.20 5.29 -12.23
CA LYS A 2 10.86 4.77 -11.93
C LYS A 2 10.50 5.09 -10.48
N SER A 3 9.29 5.57 -10.21
CA SER A 3 8.89 6.00 -8.87
C SER A 3 8.50 4.82 -7.99
N ILE A 4 8.94 4.83 -6.72
CA ILE A 4 8.65 3.78 -5.74
C ILE A 4 7.88 4.39 -4.56
N ALA A 5 6.85 3.68 -4.11
CA ALA A 5 6.23 3.89 -2.81
C ALA A 5 6.58 2.72 -1.90
N TYR A 6 7.26 3.00 -0.79
CA TYR A 6 7.54 2.04 0.26
C TYR A 6 6.35 2.02 1.21
N ILE A 7 5.79 0.84 1.48
CA ILE A 7 4.59 0.68 2.29
C ILE A 7 4.77 -0.44 3.31
N ASP A 8 4.01 -0.35 4.39
CA ASP A 8 3.91 -1.36 5.44
C ASP A 8 2.51 -1.30 6.06
N LEU A 9 1.96 -2.46 6.43
CA LEU A 9 0.63 -2.59 7.02
C LEU A 9 0.69 -3.17 8.43
N GLU A 10 -0.07 -2.53 9.32
CA GLU A 10 -0.45 -3.15 10.58
C GLU A 10 -1.80 -3.84 10.40
N VAL A 11 -1.84 -5.15 10.64
CA VAL A 11 -3.04 -5.96 10.42
C VAL A 11 -3.38 -6.76 11.67
N GLN A 12 -4.67 -6.77 12.03
CA GLN A 12 -5.16 -7.60 13.12
C GLN A 12 -5.06 -9.09 12.74
N PRO A 13 -4.29 -9.91 13.48
CA PRO A 13 -4.00 -11.29 13.06
C PRO A 13 -5.22 -12.20 12.93
N ASN A 14 -6.24 -11.98 13.75
CA ASN A 14 -7.38 -12.91 13.87
C ASN A 14 -8.44 -12.72 12.78
N ASN A 15 -8.65 -11.50 12.30
CA ASN A 15 -9.72 -11.18 11.35
C ASN A 15 -9.22 -10.49 10.07
N GLY A 16 -7.92 -10.20 9.97
CA GLY A 16 -7.33 -9.55 8.80
C GLY A 16 -7.72 -8.08 8.64
N ALA A 17 -8.29 -7.44 9.66
CA ALA A 17 -8.62 -6.03 9.61
C ALA A 17 -7.35 -5.19 9.52
N ILE A 18 -7.25 -4.33 8.52
CA ILE A 18 -6.15 -3.36 8.40
C ILE A 18 -6.33 -2.32 9.52
N LEU A 19 -5.37 -2.29 10.44
CA LEU A 19 -5.34 -1.41 11.59
C LEU A 19 -4.54 -0.15 11.32
N ASP A 20 -3.58 -0.16 10.41
CA ASP A 20 -2.92 1.06 9.95
C ASP A 20 -2.22 0.80 8.61
N MET A 21 -1.99 1.88 7.86
CA MET A 21 -1.21 1.86 6.63
C MET A 21 -0.16 2.95 6.72
N GLY A 22 1.10 2.56 6.61
CA GLY A 22 2.24 3.45 6.54
C GLY A 22 2.84 3.49 5.14
N GLY A 23 3.46 4.60 4.79
CA GLY A 23 4.32 4.64 3.61
C GLY A 23 5.13 5.92 3.43
N ILE A 24 6.15 5.82 2.59
CA ILE A 24 6.97 6.94 2.11
C ILE A 24 7.25 6.77 0.62
N ASN A 25 7.19 7.85 -0.14
CA ASN A 25 7.54 7.84 -1.56
C ASN A 25 8.85 8.57 -1.85
N ASP A 26 9.32 8.49 -3.09
CA ASP A 26 10.58 9.12 -3.53
C ASP A 26 10.61 10.66 -3.38
N ALA A 27 9.45 11.31 -3.26
CA ALA A 27 9.35 12.73 -2.97
C ALA A 27 9.44 13.07 -1.47
N GLY A 28 9.62 12.05 -0.61
CA GLY A 28 9.63 12.19 0.85
C GLY A 28 8.25 12.43 1.46
N ALA A 29 7.17 12.29 0.68
CA ALA A 29 5.83 12.38 1.23
C ALA A 29 5.56 11.14 2.09
N VAL A 30 5.04 11.37 3.30
CA VAL A 30 4.73 10.32 4.27
C VAL A 30 3.23 10.13 4.37
N PHE A 31 2.80 8.88 4.43
CA PHE A 31 1.44 8.48 4.72
C PHE A 31 1.39 7.66 6.00
N HIS A 32 0.40 7.93 6.85
CA HIS A 32 0.14 7.18 8.08
C HIS A 32 -1.33 7.35 8.48
N SER A 33 -2.17 6.37 8.14
CA SER A 33 -3.61 6.43 8.43
C SER A 33 -4.31 5.10 8.15
N LYS A 34 -5.51 4.93 8.73
CA LYS A 34 -6.49 3.89 8.38
C LYS A 34 -7.32 4.17 7.11
N SER A 35 -7.22 5.37 6.53
CA SER A 35 -8.08 5.78 5.40
C SER A 35 -7.66 5.13 4.08
N ILE A 36 -8.44 4.15 3.61
CA ILE A 36 -8.21 3.46 2.34
C ILE A 36 -8.20 4.45 1.16
N ALA A 37 -9.16 5.36 1.09
CA ALA A 37 -9.25 6.31 -0.02
C ALA A 37 -8.03 7.25 -0.06
N ALA A 38 -7.55 7.68 1.11
CA ALA A 38 -6.35 8.52 1.20
C ALA A 38 -5.09 7.72 0.85
N PHE A 39 -5.01 6.45 1.25
CA PHE A 39 -3.90 5.57 0.89
C PHE A 39 -3.84 5.33 -0.62
N VAL A 40 -4.98 5.00 -1.24
CA VAL A 40 -5.11 4.88 -2.71
C VAL A 40 -4.60 6.15 -3.40
N ASN A 41 -4.98 7.33 -2.90
CA ASN A 41 -4.50 8.60 -3.45
C ASN A 41 -2.99 8.81 -3.24
N PHE A 42 -2.44 8.39 -2.11
CA PHE A 42 -1.01 8.42 -1.85
C PHE A 42 -0.21 7.55 -2.83
N LEU A 43 -0.75 6.38 -3.19
CA LEU A 43 -0.11 5.46 -4.16
C LEU A 43 -0.22 5.96 -5.60
N ARG A 44 -1.11 6.91 -5.91
CA ARG A 44 -1.24 7.45 -7.26
C ARG A 44 0.05 8.20 -7.65
N GLY A 45 0.74 7.67 -8.65
CA GLY A 45 1.99 8.23 -9.16
C GLY A 45 3.23 7.40 -8.84
N ALA A 46 3.10 6.34 -8.02
CA ALA A 46 4.14 5.32 -7.89
C ALA A 46 4.08 4.35 -9.10
N ASP A 47 5.22 4.10 -9.73
CA ASP A 47 5.36 3.04 -10.72
C ASP A 47 5.41 1.66 -10.05
N TYR A 48 5.98 1.58 -8.84
CA TYR A 48 6.18 0.35 -8.07
C TYR A 48 5.82 0.52 -6.59
N LEU A 49 5.34 -0.57 -5.98
CA LEU A 49 5.19 -0.67 -4.54
C LEU A 49 6.31 -1.55 -3.96
N CYS A 50 6.84 -1.18 -2.81
CA CYS A 50 7.89 -1.94 -2.13
C CYS A 50 7.56 -2.06 -0.64
N GLY A 51 7.95 -3.17 -0.02
CA GLY A 51 7.74 -3.42 1.40
C GLY A 51 8.38 -4.73 1.84
N HIS A 52 8.55 -4.94 3.13
CA HIS A 52 9.12 -6.18 3.64
C HIS A 52 8.08 -7.30 3.54
N ASN A 53 8.38 -8.37 2.80
CA ASN A 53 7.45 -9.48 2.60
C ASN A 53 6.10 -9.07 1.96
N ILE A 54 6.10 -7.97 1.20
CA ILE A 54 4.91 -7.31 0.61
C ILE A 54 3.98 -8.26 -0.17
N ILE A 55 4.55 -9.27 -0.85
CA ILE A 55 3.76 -10.25 -1.62
C ILE A 55 2.97 -11.19 -0.70
N LYS A 56 3.56 -11.66 0.39
CA LYS A 56 2.93 -12.66 1.28
C LYS A 56 2.16 -12.03 2.45
N HIS A 57 2.42 -10.76 2.74
CA HIS A 57 1.79 -10.03 3.83
C HIS A 57 0.83 -8.95 3.32
N ASP A 58 1.35 -7.81 2.87
CA ASP A 58 0.56 -6.60 2.63
C ASP A 58 -0.40 -6.75 1.45
N LEU A 59 0.08 -7.27 0.32
CA LEU A 59 -0.73 -7.48 -0.88
C LEU A 59 -1.86 -8.48 -0.68
N LYS A 60 -1.75 -9.39 0.29
CA LYS A 60 -2.83 -10.31 0.65
C LYS A 60 -4.10 -9.54 1.04
N TYR A 61 -3.94 -8.38 1.70
CA TYR A 61 -5.04 -7.54 2.17
C TYR A 61 -5.35 -6.39 1.22
N LEU A 62 -4.33 -5.81 0.59
CA LEU A 62 -4.48 -4.64 -0.29
C LEU A 62 -4.96 -4.99 -1.69
N ARG A 63 -4.59 -6.14 -2.27
CA ARG A 63 -4.87 -6.43 -3.68
C ARG A 63 -6.36 -6.28 -4.05
N PRO A 64 -7.32 -6.87 -3.32
CA PRO A 64 -8.75 -6.71 -3.64
C PRO A 64 -9.21 -5.25 -3.55
N ILE A 65 -8.61 -4.48 -2.63
CA ILE A 65 -8.93 -3.07 -2.45
C ILE A 65 -8.40 -2.26 -3.63
N LEU A 66 -7.12 -2.42 -3.96
CA LEU A 66 -6.46 -1.68 -5.04
C LEU A 66 -7.11 -1.96 -6.40
N GLU A 67 -7.47 -3.21 -6.67
CA GLU A 67 -8.20 -3.60 -7.89
C GLU A 67 -9.56 -2.90 -7.99
N ASN A 68 -10.31 -2.77 -6.88
CA ASN A 68 -11.57 -2.02 -6.85
C ASN A 68 -11.40 -0.52 -7.15
N TYR A 69 -10.23 0.04 -6.86
CA TYR A 69 -9.88 1.44 -7.19
C TYR A 69 -9.16 1.59 -8.54
N GLY A 70 -9.04 0.51 -9.32
CA GLY A 70 -8.37 0.51 -10.62
C GLY A 70 -6.85 0.66 -10.56
N ILE A 71 -6.24 0.35 -9.41
CA ILE A 71 -4.78 0.33 -9.26
C ILE A 71 -4.28 -1.08 -9.55
N ALA A 72 -3.51 -1.17 -10.63
CA ALA A 72 -2.74 -2.34 -11.03
C ALA A 72 -1.73 -2.77 -9.95
N THR A 73 -1.77 -4.03 -9.52
CA THR A 73 -0.86 -4.59 -8.49
C THR A 73 0.22 -5.51 -9.07
N GLU A 74 0.33 -5.55 -10.40
CA GLU A 74 1.37 -6.30 -11.12
C GLU A 74 2.77 -5.67 -11.04
N LYS A 75 2.89 -4.49 -10.42
CA LYS A 75 4.15 -3.75 -10.24
C LYS A 75 4.53 -3.65 -8.75
N VAL A 76 4.72 -4.81 -8.14
CA VAL A 76 5.24 -4.98 -6.79
C VAL A 76 6.51 -5.81 -6.83
#